data_AF-A0A8J2HZZ5-F1
#
_entry.id   AF-A0A8J2HZZ5-F1
#
_cell.length_a   1.000
_cell.length_b   1.000
_cell.length_c   1.000
_cell.angle_alpha   90.00
_cell.angle_beta   90.00
_cell.angle_gamma   90.00
#
_symmetry.space_group_name_H-M   'P 1'
#
loop_
_entity.id
_entity.type
_entity.pdbx_description
1 polymer ?
#
loop_
_entity_poly.entity_id
_entity_poly.type
_entity_poly.pdbx_seq_one_letter_code
_entity_poly.pdbx_strand_id
1 'polypeptide(L)'
;MCRYGNNFANLGSVIDSPPGDYLLTVAEDDEPGLLILDEDTYEGSKYKGTIKFPTTYRCIMLRIVLKNNTTDVEEVKAIQSQSKMTNIERAGKPIASALTTGILGNGQPSPAAFLLPFNFSATQTTQALQLLAQLSASNPPVERSDLECVNSMLAAAGPKDGSYTVPAGLDYAQVYEIIGGEFMSLLDPPNHAFNQNGWFTLLPSMSGNYGTEYTARAYIAWFGYLQLADYVTAYPTSNDPTLPPSATRVMMRLAATESYIMTFSGKPPVTGCWSLTAYGNTNHLVPNDLRRYSLGDRSNLTYADGAPVYEDERSDRPFLILIQPADMVSSSNWTDN
;
A
#
# COMPACT_ATOMS: atom_id res chain seq x y z
N MET A 1 7.31 -5.33 5.74
CA MET A 1 7.48 -4.83 4.36
C MET A 1 8.97 -4.78 4.03
N CYS A 2 9.36 -5.11 2.80
CA CYS A 2 10.74 -4.86 2.35
C CYS A 2 10.91 -3.40 1.89
N ARG A 3 12.15 -2.95 1.63
CA ARG A 3 12.42 -1.55 1.23
C ARG A 3 11.66 -1.13 -0.03
N TYR A 4 11.50 -2.03 -1.00
CA TYR A 4 10.82 -1.76 -2.28
C TYR A 4 9.30 -1.88 -2.21
N GLY A 5 8.72 -2.08 -1.01
CA GLY A 5 7.28 -2.01 -0.80
C GLY A 5 6.53 -3.34 -0.81
N ASN A 6 7.18 -4.50 -1.02
CA ASN A 6 6.48 -5.79 -0.91
C ASN A 6 6.00 -6.06 0.53
N ASN A 7 4.73 -6.40 0.63
CA ASN A 7 4.04 -6.93 1.81
C ASN A 7 4.16 -8.45 1.89
N PHE A 8 5.39 -8.92 2.14
CA PHE A 8 5.71 -10.35 2.17
C PHE A 8 5.31 -11.07 3.48
N ALA A 9 4.96 -10.33 4.53
CA ALA A 9 4.62 -10.88 5.84
C ALA A 9 3.62 -9.96 6.55
N ASN A 10 2.59 -10.55 7.15
CA ASN A 10 1.55 -9.87 7.91
C ASN A 10 1.33 -10.55 9.26
N LEU A 11 1.02 -9.75 10.28
CA LEU A 11 0.60 -10.18 11.60
C LEU A 11 -0.65 -9.39 12.00
N GLY A 12 -1.55 -10.00 12.75
CA GLY A 12 -2.75 -9.38 13.29
C GLY A 12 -4.01 -10.21 13.03
N SER A 13 -5.16 -9.58 13.28
CA SER A 13 -6.47 -10.22 13.29
C SER A 13 -6.91 -10.80 11.94
N VAL A 14 -6.39 -10.28 10.82
CA VAL A 14 -6.80 -10.75 9.48
C VAL A 14 -6.21 -12.13 9.15
N ILE A 15 -5.00 -12.41 9.65
CA ILE A 15 -4.29 -13.68 9.47
C ILE A 15 -4.33 -14.55 10.74
N ASP A 16 -5.09 -14.12 11.75
CA ASP A 16 -5.25 -14.78 13.04
C ASP A 16 -3.91 -15.18 13.71
N SER A 17 -2.90 -14.32 13.58
CA SER A 17 -1.59 -14.60 14.19
C SER A 17 -1.65 -14.36 15.70
N PRO A 18 -1.04 -15.22 16.54
CA PRO A 18 -1.09 -15.05 18.00
C PRO A 18 -0.35 -13.78 18.45
N PRO A 19 -0.82 -13.06 19.48
CA PRO A 19 -0.05 -11.98 20.09
C PRO A 19 1.19 -12.54 20.80
N GLY A 20 2.29 -11.78 20.78
CA GLY A 20 3.52 -12.14 21.46
C GLY A 20 4.78 -11.63 20.75
N ASP A 21 5.92 -12.15 21.17
CA ASP A 21 7.21 -11.74 20.61
C ASP A 21 7.51 -12.49 19.32
N TYR A 22 7.95 -11.76 18.28
CA TYR A 22 8.39 -12.33 17.01
C TYR A 22 9.85 -11.94 16.75
N LEU A 23 10.66 -12.92 16.34
CA LEU A 23 12.05 -12.67 15.98
C LEU A 23 12.13 -12.11 14.56
N LEU A 24 12.72 -10.93 14.39
CA LEU A 24 12.96 -10.35 13.07
C LEU A 24 14.42 -10.61 12.67
N THR A 25 14.65 -11.29 11.54
CA THR A 25 16.00 -11.59 11.04
C THR A 25 16.09 -11.38 9.52
N VAL A 26 17.30 -11.36 8.95
CA VAL A 26 17.49 -11.44 7.49
C VAL A 26 17.25 -12.87 7.03
N ALA A 27 16.77 -13.02 5.80
CA ALA A 27 16.59 -14.34 5.20
C ALA A 27 17.94 -14.97 4.81
N GLU A 28 18.97 -14.18 4.48
CA GLU A 28 20.22 -14.67 3.90
C GLU A 28 19.91 -15.55 2.67
N ASP A 29 20.30 -16.82 2.69
CA ASP A 29 20.04 -17.82 1.64
C ASP A 29 18.69 -18.56 1.83
N ASP A 30 17.98 -18.33 2.94
CA ASP A 30 16.66 -18.91 3.17
C ASP A 30 15.55 -18.15 2.41
N GLU A 31 14.38 -18.79 2.30
CA GLU A 31 13.17 -18.14 1.81
C GLU A 31 12.69 -17.03 2.78
N PRO A 32 12.45 -15.80 2.27
CA PRO A 32 11.84 -14.73 3.05
C PRO A 32 10.39 -15.04 3.42
N GLY A 33 9.93 -14.59 4.58
CA GLY A 33 8.54 -14.84 4.99
C GLY A 33 8.31 -14.82 6.49
N LEU A 34 7.06 -15.07 6.87
CA LEU A 34 6.66 -15.36 8.24
C LEU A 34 6.63 -16.87 8.45
N LEU A 35 7.35 -17.32 9.47
CA LEU A 35 7.26 -18.67 10.01
C LEU A 35 6.61 -18.59 11.39
N ILE A 36 5.39 -19.10 11.54
CA ILE A 36 4.76 -19.32 12.84
C ILE A 36 5.38 -20.58 13.45
N LEU A 37 5.71 -20.52 14.74
CA LEU A 37 6.22 -21.68 15.48
C LEU A 37 5.02 -22.33 16.19
N ASP A 38 4.75 -23.59 15.85
CA ASP A 38 3.77 -24.40 16.59
C ASP A 38 4.36 -24.83 17.94
N GLU A 39 3.50 -25.01 18.93
CA GLU A 39 3.89 -25.46 20.29
C GLU A 39 4.70 -26.78 20.25
N ASP A 40 4.42 -27.64 19.26
CA ASP A 40 5.06 -28.96 19.10
C ASP A 40 6.40 -28.94 18.35
N THR A 41 6.73 -27.87 17.60
CA THR A 41 7.90 -27.86 16.71
C THR A 41 9.15 -27.24 17.31
N TYR A 42 9.04 -26.51 18.43
CA TYR A 42 10.19 -25.92 19.11
C TYR A 42 9.94 -25.80 20.62
N GLU A 43 10.12 -26.91 21.35
CA GLU A 43 10.14 -26.90 22.83
C GLU A 43 11.16 -25.87 23.34
N GLY A 44 10.68 -24.74 23.89
CA GLY A 44 11.52 -23.75 24.60
C GLY A 44 11.81 -22.43 23.88
N SER A 45 11.26 -22.17 22.68
CA SER A 45 11.36 -20.83 22.08
C SER A 45 10.46 -19.83 22.82
N LYS A 46 11.00 -18.65 23.15
CA LYS A 46 10.20 -17.53 23.69
C LYS A 46 9.42 -16.77 22.62
N TYR A 47 9.72 -16.99 21.34
CA TYR A 47 9.09 -16.30 20.22
C TYR A 47 7.93 -17.11 19.65
N LYS A 48 6.86 -16.44 19.24
CA LYS A 48 5.69 -17.00 18.53
C LYS A 48 5.96 -17.30 17.06
N GLY A 49 6.99 -16.67 16.50
CA GLY A 49 7.37 -16.83 15.11
C GLY A 49 8.64 -16.09 14.76
N THR A 50 9.14 -16.34 13.56
CA THR A 50 10.26 -15.62 12.96
C THR A 50 9.82 -14.97 11.66
N ILE A 51 10.18 -13.70 11.46
CA ILE A 51 10.01 -13.00 10.19
C ILE A 51 11.39 -12.85 9.56
N LYS A 52 11.62 -13.57 8.47
CA LYS A 52 12.83 -13.49 7.64
C LYS A 52 12.64 -12.45 6.55
N PHE A 53 13.35 -11.35 6.62
CA PHE A 53 13.23 -10.29 5.61
C PHE A 53 14.21 -10.51 4.46
N PRO A 54 13.78 -10.24 3.22
CA PRO A 54 14.64 -10.34 2.04
C PRO A 54 15.70 -9.24 1.97
N THR A 55 15.44 -8.10 2.61
CA THR A 55 16.27 -6.90 2.55
C THR A 55 16.80 -6.51 3.92
N THR A 56 17.96 -5.84 3.94
CA THR A 56 18.58 -5.36 5.18
C THR A 56 17.84 -4.16 5.74
N TYR A 57 17.47 -3.19 4.89
CA TYR A 57 16.63 -2.05 5.29
C TYR A 57 15.16 -2.40 5.07
N ARG A 58 14.31 -2.01 6.02
CA ARG A 58 12.97 -2.58 6.19
C ARG A 58 11.98 -1.51 6.61
N CYS A 59 10.71 -1.75 6.31
CA CYS A 59 9.60 -0.98 6.85
C CYS A 59 8.66 -1.91 7.60
N ILE A 60 8.20 -1.45 8.75
CA ILE A 60 7.13 -2.09 9.53
C ILE A 60 6.02 -1.06 9.61
N MET A 61 4.82 -1.49 9.22
CA MET A 61 3.63 -0.68 9.29
C MET A 61 2.71 -1.32 10.32
N LEU A 62 2.38 -0.56 11.37
CA LEU A 62 1.40 -0.95 12.37
C LEU A 62 0.09 -0.20 12.09
N ARG A 63 -1.02 -0.93 12.05
CA ARG A 63 -2.37 -0.37 11.95
C ARG A 63 -3.19 -0.93 13.10
N ILE A 64 -3.76 -0.05 13.91
CA ILE A 64 -4.69 -0.40 14.98
C ILE A 64 -6.02 0.25 14.62
N VAL A 65 -7.08 -0.55 14.62
CA VAL A 65 -8.41 -0.06 14.26
C VAL A 65 -8.94 0.90 15.33
N LEU A 66 -9.50 2.02 14.88
CA LEU A 66 -10.27 2.95 15.70
C LEU A 66 -11.76 2.73 15.35
N LYS A 67 -12.59 2.44 16.34
CA LYS A 67 -14.04 2.27 16.20
C LYS A 67 -14.80 3.60 16.16
N ASN A 68 -14.10 4.71 16.38
CA ASN A 68 -14.59 6.09 16.41
C ASN A 68 -15.69 6.31 17.47
N ASN A 69 -15.44 5.88 18.71
CA ASN A 69 -16.31 6.16 19.86
C ASN A 69 -15.56 7.03 20.89
N THR A 70 -16.22 7.51 21.95
CA THR A 70 -15.59 8.45 22.91
C THR A 70 -14.49 7.83 23.77
N THR A 71 -14.32 6.50 23.75
CA THR A 71 -13.43 5.75 24.64
C THR A 71 -12.30 5.01 23.93
N ASP A 72 -12.40 4.78 22.63
CA ASP A 72 -11.52 3.86 21.91
C ASP A 72 -10.13 4.41 21.61
N VAL A 73 -9.97 5.74 21.58
CA VAL A 73 -8.66 6.38 21.43
C VAL A 73 -7.71 5.96 22.56
N GLU A 74 -8.20 5.87 23.80
CA GLU A 74 -7.38 5.46 24.94
C GLU A 74 -7.04 3.96 24.87
N GLU A 75 -7.95 3.11 24.39
CA GLU A 75 -7.67 1.69 24.12
C GLU A 75 -6.61 1.50 23.03
N VAL A 76 -6.71 2.25 21.93
CA VAL A 76 -5.71 2.23 20.85
C VAL A 76 -4.34 2.66 21.38
N LYS A 77 -4.27 3.72 22.18
CA LYS A 77 -3.03 4.15 22.84
C LYS A 77 -2.49 3.08 23.79
N ALA A 78 -3.36 2.41 24.55
CA ALA A 78 -2.97 1.34 25.46
C ALA A 78 -2.35 0.16 24.69
N ILE A 79 -2.94 -0.26 23.56
CA ILE A 79 -2.38 -1.29 22.67
C ILE A 79 -1.04 -0.82 22.09
N GLN A 80 -0.98 0.41 21.57
CA GLN A 80 0.24 0.98 20.99
C GLN A 80 1.38 1.03 22.02
N SER A 81 1.09 1.36 23.29
CA SER A 81 2.08 1.44 24.36
C SER A 81 2.72 0.09 24.73
N GLN A 82 2.05 -1.01 24.39
CA GLN A 82 2.56 -2.38 24.60
C GLN A 82 3.47 -2.85 23.46
N SER A 83 3.44 -2.17 22.31
CA SER A 83 4.31 -2.51 21.18
C SER A 83 5.75 -2.11 21.46
N LYS A 84 6.68 -3.06 21.36
CA LYS A 84 8.10 -2.84 21.63
C LYS A 84 8.96 -3.50 20.57
N MET A 85 10.14 -2.93 20.35
CA MET A 85 11.20 -3.52 19.54
C MET A 85 12.48 -3.53 20.37
N THR A 86 13.11 -4.69 20.46
CA THR A 86 14.37 -4.86 21.22
C THR A 86 15.42 -5.45 20.30
N ASN A 87 16.60 -4.83 20.29
CA ASN A 87 17.72 -5.34 19.51
C ASN A 87 18.24 -6.62 20.14
N ILE A 88 18.49 -7.61 19.28
CA ILE A 88 19.18 -8.84 19.65
C ILE A 88 20.53 -8.80 18.96
N GLU A 89 21.59 -8.88 19.74
CA GLU A 89 22.94 -8.94 19.19
C GLU A 89 23.11 -10.21 18.36
N ARG A 90 23.67 -10.06 17.17
CA ARG A 90 24.03 -11.17 16.30
C ARG A 90 25.52 -11.35 16.32
N ALA A 91 25.97 -12.59 16.40
CA ALA A 91 27.37 -12.91 16.20
C ALA A 91 27.76 -12.68 14.73
N GLY A 92 29.01 -12.29 14.50
CA GLY A 92 29.57 -12.12 13.16
C GLY A 92 29.67 -10.68 12.68
N LYS A 93 29.98 -10.52 11.40
CA LYS A 93 30.17 -9.20 10.78
C LYS A 93 28.83 -8.50 10.53
N PRO A 94 28.79 -7.16 10.52
CA PRO A 94 27.64 -6.42 10.05
C PRO A 94 27.25 -6.86 8.62
N ILE A 95 25.96 -7.08 8.38
CA ILE A 95 25.45 -7.48 7.06
C ILE A 95 25.36 -6.30 6.09
N ALA A 96 25.15 -5.10 6.62
CA ALA A 96 25.22 -3.87 5.86
C ALA A 96 25.68 -2.73 6.77
N SER A 97 26.04 -1.62 6.14
CA SER A 97 26.28 -0.36 6.83
C SER A 97 25.02 0.11 7.57
N ALA A 98 25.22 0.88 8.64
CA ALA A 98 24.11 1.54 9.33
C ALA A 98 23.32 2.42 8.36
N LEU A 99 21.99 2.42 8.51
CA LEU A 99 21.11 3.29 7.73
C LEU A 99 21.33 4.73 8.20
N THR A 100 21.85 5.56 7.29
CA THR A 100 22.11 7.00 7.53
C THR A 100 21.47 7.84 6.45
N THR A 101 21.32 9.14 6.66
CA THR A 101 20.90 10.03 5.57
C THR A 101 21.91 10.01 4.41
N GLY A 102 23.19 9.77 4.70
CA GLY A 102 24.27 9.68 3.72
C GLY A 102 24.06 8.57 2.70
N ILE A 103 23.79 7.34 3.17
CA ILE A 103 23.49 6.21 2.27
C ILE A 103 22.14 6.36 1.55
N LEU A 104 21.29 7.29 2.00
CA LEU A 104 20.05 7.67 1.34
C LEU A 104 20.22 8.88 0.39
N GLY A 105 21.45 9.25 0.06
CA GLY A 105 21.76 10.35 -0.84
C GLY A 105 21.52 11.74 -0.26
N ASN A 106 21.49 11.88 1.07
CA ASN A 106 21.30 13.15 1.80
C ASN A 106 20.12 14.00 1.28
N GLY A 107 19.02 13.34 0.93
CA GLY A 107 17.81 14.00 0.45
C GLY A 107 17.87 14.50 -0.99
N GLN A 108 18.96 14.27 -1.74
CA GLN A 108 19.05 14.63 -3.16
C GLN A 108 17.86 14.10 -3.99
N PRO A 109 17.35 12.87 -3.79
CA PRO A 109 16.20 12.37 -4.55
C PRO A 109 14.84 12.93 -4.11
N SER A 110 14.76 13.66 -2.99
CA SER A 110 13.47 14.12 -2.42
C SER A 110 12.59 14.92 -3.40
N PRO A 111 13.14 15.82 -4.24
CA PRO A 111 12.34 16.52 -5.24
C PRO A 111 11.67 15.61 -6.27
N ALA A 112 12.20 14.41 -6.50
CA ALA A 112 11.65 13.44 -7.43
C ALA A 112 10.61 12.50 -6.78
N ALA A 113 10.52 12.46 -5.45
CA ALA A 113 9.71 11.47 -4.72
C ALA A 113 8.20 11.52 -5.04
N PHE A 114 7.70 12.67 -5.48
CA PHE A 114 6.28 12.86 -5.84
C PHE A 114 6.04 12.84 -7.36
N LEU A 115 7.08 12.70 -8.17
CA LEU A 115 6.97 12.65 -9.63
C LEU A 115 6.80 11.20 -10.08
N LEU A 116 6.05 11.00 -11.17
CA LEU A 116 6.11 9.75 -11.90
C LEU A 116 7.52 9.57 -12.50
N PRO A 117 8.09 8.36 -12.55
CA PRO A 117 9.46 8.15 -13.03
C PRO A 117 9.71 8.68 -14.44
N PHE A 118 8.70 8.64 -15.32
CA PHE A 118 8.77 9.20 -16.67
C PHE A 118 8.67 10.74 -16.74
N ASN A 119 8.44 11.40 -15.61
CA ASN A 119 8.49 12.87 -15.47
C ASN A 119 9.79 13.35 -14.80
N PHE A 120 10.78 12.48 -14.62
CA PHE A 120 12.07 12.86 -14.06
C PHE A 120 12.89 13.65 -15.09
N SER A 121 13.70 14.59 -14.60
CA SER A 121 14.85 15.10 -15.35
C SER A 121 15.97 14.04 -15.39
N ALA A 122 16.88 14.16 -16.37
CA ALA A 122 18.06 13.28 -16.43
C ALA A 122 18.89 13.30 -15.12
N THR A 123 18.98 14.45 -14.45
CA THR A 123 19.62 14.58 -13.14
C THR A 123 18.91 13.77 -12.06
N GLN A 124 17.58 13.88 -11.98
CA GLN A 124 16.79 13.12 -11.01
C GLN A 124 16.88 11.61 -11.26
N THR A 125 16.85 11.18 -12.52
CA THR A 125 17.07 9.78 -12.91
C THR A 125 18.44 9.29 -12.48
N THR A 126 19.50 10.09 -12.73
CA THR A 126 20.86 9.76 -12.30
C THR A 126 20.97 9.64 -10.79
N GLN A 127 20.36 10.55 -10.03
CA GLN A 127 20.35 10.51 -8.57
C GLN A 127 19.59 9.29 -8.02
N ALA A 128 18.44 8.95 -8.62
CA ALA A 128 17.65 7.78 -8.23
C ALA A 128 18.40 6.47 -8.52
N LEU A 129 19.03 6.34 -9.70
CA LEU A 129 19.82 5.17 -10.08
C LEU A 129 21.13 5.07 -9.28
N GLN A 130 21.74 6.18 -8.91
CA GLN A 130 22.88 6.21 -8.00
C GLN A 130 22.49 5.74 -6.60
N LEU A 131 21.32 6.13 -6.09
CA LEU A 131 20.79 5.61 -4.83
C LEU A 131 20.49 4.10 -4.93
N LEU A 132 19.91 3.64 -6.04
CA LEU A 132 19.69 2.22 -6.30
C LEU A 132 21.00 1.44 -6.29
N ALA A 133 22.04 1.93 -6.97
CA ALA A 133 23.36 1.30 -7.00
C ALA A 133 23.98 1.17 -5.59
N GLN A 134 23.81 2.17 -4.73
CA GLN A 134 24.29 2.15 -3.34
C GLN A 134 23.57 1.12 -2.46
N LEU A 135 22.30 0.83 -2.76
CA LEU A 135 21.45 0.01 -1.91
C LEU A 135 21.22 -1.41 -2.43
N SER A 136 21.41 -1.68 -3.73
CA SER A 136 21.00 -2.93 -4.38
C SER A 136 21.61 -4.18 -3.73
N ALA A 137 22.90 -4.16 -3.40
CA ALA A 137 23.58 -5.29 -2.77
C ALA A 137 23.00 -5.67 -1.39
N SER A 138 22.52 -4.68 -0.63
CA SER A 138 21.89 -4.90 0.69
C SER A 138 20.37 -5.10 0.62
N ASN A 139 19.79 -4.91 -0.56
CA ASN A 139 18.35 -4.99 -0.81
C ASN A 139 18.12 -5.75 -2.13
N PRO A 140 18.34 -7.07 -2.15
CA PRO A 140 18.05 -7.92 -3.30
C PRO A 140 16.52 -8.05 -3.54
N PRO A 141 16.08 -8.57 -4.70
CA PRO A 141 14.69 -8.93 -4.92
C PRO A 141 14.18 -9.93 -3.87
N VAL A 142 12.86 -9.86 -3.61
CA VAL A 142 12.16 -10.77 -2.70
C VAL A 142 12.19 -12.19 -3.26
N GLU A 143 11.84 -12.33 -4.55
CA GLU A 143 11.89 -13.59 -5.28
C GLU A 143 13.34 -13.95 -5.58
N ARG A 144 13.90 -14.90 -4.80
CA ARG A 144 15.30 -15.30 -4.92
C ARG A 144 15.64 -15.94 -6.26
N SER A 145 14.67 -16.62 -6.86
CA SER A 145 14.78 -17.18 -8.21
C SER A 145 15.08 -16.14 -9.29
N ASP A 146 14.73 -14.87 -9.07
CA ASP A 146 14.91 -13.79 -10.05
C ASP A 146 16.16 -12.92 -9.79
N LEU A 147 16.97 -13.28 -8.79
CA LEU A 147 18.16 -12.52 -8.39
C LEU A 147 19.16 -12.33 -9.55
N GLU A 148 19.43 -13.38 -10.31
CA GLU A 148 20.36 -13.32 -11.44
C GLU A 148 19.86 -12.42 -12.58
N CYS A 149 18.57 -12.52 -12.90
CA CYS A 149 17.90 -11.69 -13.89
C CYS A 149 17.97 -10.21 -13.49
N VAL A 150 17.56 -9.87 -12.27
CA VAL A 150 17.59 -8.49 -11.75
C VAL A 150 19.02 -7.93 -11.75
N ASN A 151 20.00 -8.70 -11.28
CA ASN A 151 21.40 -8.25 -11.27
C ASN A 151 21.92 -8.00 -12.69
N SER A 152 21.53 -8.82 -13.66
CA SER A 152 21.90 -8.65 -15.07
C SER A 152 21.27 -7.38 -15.66
N MET A 153 20.00 -7.12 -15.37
CA MET A 153 19.31 -5.90 -15.79
C MET A 153 19.94 -4.65 -15.18
N LEU A 154 20.26 -4.66 -13.88
CA LEU A 154 20.93 -3.54 -13.21
C LEU A 154 22.31 -3.28 -13.80
N ALA A 155 23.11 -4.32 -14.03
CA ALA A 155 24.43 -4.17 -14.63
C ALA A 155 24.35 -3.58 -16.05
N ALA A 156 23.39 -4.02 -16.86
CA ALA A 156 23.16 -3.48 -18.20
C ALA A 156 22.66 -2.02 -18.17
N ALA A 157 21.83 -1.67 -17.19
CA ALA A 157 21.30 -0.33 -17.01
C ALA A 157 22.31 0.67 -16.43
N GLY A 158 23.43 0.20 -15.85
CA GLY A 158 24.50 1.05 -15.32
C GLY A 158 24.72 1.03 -13.80
N PRO A 159 23.73 0.70 -12.93
CA PRO A 159 23.99 0.47 -11.51
C PRO A 159 24.91 -0.73 -11.25
N LYS A 160 26.10 -0.48 -10.69
CA LYS A 160 27.08 -1.51 -10.34
C LYS A 160 28.01 -1.06 -9.21
N ASP A 161 28.31 -1.96 -8.27
CA ASP A 161 29.30 -1.75 -7.19
C ASP A 161 29.16 -0.41 -6.45
N GLY A 162 27.92 -0.03 -6.10
CA GLY A 162 27.65 1.21 -5.37
C GLY A 162 27.61 2.47 -6.21
N SER A 163 27.82 2.38 -7.53
CA SER A 163 27.90 3.53 -8.44
C SER A 163 26.98 3.36 -9.65
N TYR A 164 26.44 4.46 -10.15
CA TYR A 164 25.68 4.48 -11.40
C TYR A 164 26.50 5.15 -12.50
N THR A 165 26.70 4.44 -13.61
CA THR A 165 27.29 5.02 -14.82
C THR A 165 26.27 4.96 -15.95
N VAL A 166 25.97 6.10 -16.56
CA VAL A 166 25.02 6.18 -17.67
C VAL A 166 25.53 5.34 -18.85
N PRO A 167 24.74 4.39 -19.38
CA PRO A 167 25.11 3.64 -20.57
C PRO A 167 25.38 4.55 -21.78
N ALA A 168 26.37 4.18 -22.59
CA ALA A 168 26.72 4.95 -23.79
C ALA A 168 25.55 5.00 -24.78
N GLY A 169 25.20 6.20 -25.24
CA GLY A 169 24.11 6.41 -26.20
C GLY A 169 22.70 6.30 -25.63
N LEU A 170 22.52 6.31 -24.30
CA LEU A 170 21.19 6.26 -23.68
C LEU A 170 20.33 7.45 -24.09
N ASP A 171 19.16 7.17 -24.68
CA ASP A 171 18.13 8.17 -24.98
C ASP A 171 17.10 8.20 -23.84
N TYR A 172 17.18 9.23 -22.99
CA TYR A 172 16.23 9.42 -21.89
C TYR A 172 14.79 9.62 -22.37
N ALA A 173 14.57 10.22 -23.54
CA ALA A 173 13.21 10.44 -24.04
C ALA A 173 12.54 9.09 -24.38
N GLN A 174 13.26 8.20 -25.05
CA GLN A 174 12.78 6.85 -25.33
C GLN A 174 12.56 6.04 -24.05
N VAL A 175 13.45 6.15 -23.07
CA VAL A 175 13.28 5.48 -21.76
C VAL A 175 11.99 5.94 -21.08
N TYR A 176 11.72 7.25 -21.04
CA TYR A 176 10.52 7.78 -20.40
C TYR A 176 9.24 7.40 -21.17
N GLU A 177 9.29 7.32 -22.50
CA GLU A 177 8.18 6.84 -23.31
C GLU A 177 7.85 5.37 -22.98
N ILE A 178 8.85 4.51 -22.88
CA ILE A 178 8.67 3.09 -22.51
C ILE A 178 8.06 2.97 -21.10
N ILE A 179 8.65 3.64 -20.11
CA ILE A 179 8.15 3.59 -18.72
C ILE A 179 6.72 4.13 -18.64
N GLY A 180 6.43 5.24 -19.34
CA GLY A 180 5.09 5.80 -19.42
C GLY A 180 4.10 4.82 -20.03
N GLY A 181 4.45 4.17 -21.14
CA GLY A 181 3.63 3.15 -21.78
C GLY A 181 3.35 1.95 -20.87
N GLU A 182 4.36 1.43 -20.18
CA GLU A 182 4.21 0.33 -19.24
C GLU A 182 3.35 0.70 -18.02
N PHE A 183 3.51 1.89 -17.46
CA PHE A 183 2.68 2.33 -16.34
C PHE A 183 1.23 2.52 -16.76
N MET A 184 1.01 3.07 -17.94
CA MET A 184 -0.32 3.29 -18.48
C MET A 184 -1.01 1.99 -18.88
N SER A 185 -0.27 0.95 -19.30
CA SER A 185 -0.86 -0.35 -19.61
C SER A 185 -1.43 -1.07 -18.39
N LEU A 186 -0.93 -0.79 -17.18
CA LEU A 186 -1.52 -1.31 -15.93
C LEU A 186 -2.96 -0.82 -15.70
N LEU A 187 -3.34 0.30 -16.33
CA LEU A 187 -4.70 0.82 -16.28
C LEU A 187 -5.61 0.17 -17.33
N ASP A 188 -5.07 -0.63 -18.25
CA ASP A 188 -5.85 -1.41 -19.22
C ASP A 188 -6.34 -2.71 -18.56
N PRO A 189 -7.66 -2.85 -18.30
CA PRO A 189 -8.17 -3.90 -17.42
C PRO A 189 -7.95 -5.37 -17.82
N PRO A 190 -7.98 -5.80 -19.11
CA PRO A 190 -8.15 -7.21 -19.46
C PRO A 190 -7.17 -8.16 -18.78
N ASN A 191 -5.95 -7.69 -18.46
CA ASN A 191 -4.90 -8.51 -17.87
C ASN A 191 -4.33 -8.01 -16.54
N HIS A 192 -4.67 -6.79 -16.10
CA HIS A 192 -3.97 -6.14 -14.98
C HIS A 192 -4.88 -5.72 -13.84
N ALA A 193 -6.19 -5.63 -14.07
CA ALA A 193 -7.12 -5.12 -13.08
C ALA A 193 -8.53 -5.67 -13.20
N PHE A 194 -9.24 -5.69 -12.08
CA PHE A 194 -10.69 -5.73 -12.12
C PHE A 194 -11.22 -4.32 -12.41
N ASN A 195 -11.98 -4.20 -13.49
CA ASN A 195 -12.73 -2.99 -13.79
C ASN A 195 -14.22 -3.35 -13.98
N GLN A 196 -15.03 -3.08 -12.96
CA GLN A 196 -16.45 -3.40 -12.95
C GLN A 196 -17.25 -2.24 -12.35
N ASN A 197 -18.35 -1.85 -13.00
CA ASN A 197 -19.25 -0.80 -12.54
C ASN A 197 -18.54 0.54 -12.20
N GLY A 198 -17.48 0.88 -12.94
CA GLY A 198 -16.70 2.11 -12.69
C GLY A 198 -15.75 2.04 -11.49
N TRP A 199 -15.53 0.85 -10.93
CA TRP A 199 -14.54 0.57 -9.88
C TRP A 199 -13.36 -0.19 -10.46
N PHE A 200 -12.17 0.26 -10.12
CA PHE A 200 -10.89 -0.30 -10.54
C PHE A 200 -10.08 -0.78 -9.34
N THR A 201 -9.49 -1.97 -9.44
CA THR A 201 -8.43 -2.42 -8.54
C THR A 201 -7.50 -3.38 -9.28
N LEU A 202 -6.20 -3.32 -9.01
CA LEU A 202 -5.23 -4.24 -9.62
C LEU A 202 -5.53 -5.69 -9.23
N LEU A 203 -5.11 -6.64 -10.07
CA LEU A 203 -5.20 -8.06 -9.75
C LEU A 203 -4.41 -8.39 -8.47
N PRO A 204 -4.80 -9.45 -7.73
CA PRO A 204 -4.10 -9.90 -6.52
C PRO A 204 -2.59 -10.03 -6.67
N SER A 205 -2.11 -10.62 -7.78
CA SER A 205 -0.67 -10.77 -8.08
C SER A 205 0.08 -9.44 -8.22
N MET A 206 -0.65 -8.35 -8.49
CA MET A 206 -0.12 -6.99 -8.69
C MET A 206 -0.43 -6.07 -7.50
N SER A 207 -0.88 -6.62 -6.36
CA SER A 207 -1.32 -5.85 -5.19
C SER A 207 -0.57 -6.26 -3.92
N GLY A 208 0.29 -5.37 -3.42
CA GLY A 208 0.96 -5.48 -2.11
C GLY A 208 2.10 -6.49 -2.06
N ASN A 209 1.90 -7.75 -2.47
CA ASN A 209 2.98 -8.72 -2.64
C ASN A 209 3.18 -9.07 -4.13
N TYR A 210 4.03 -8.29 -4.78
CA TYR A 210 4.13 -8.23 -6.24
C TYR A 210 4.89 -9.39 -6.90
N GLY A 211 5.61 -10.23 -6.15
CA GLY A 211 6.55 -11.20 -6.76
C GLY A 211 7.50 -10.52 -7.76
N THR A 212 7.44 -10.96 -9.01
CA THR A 212 8.19 -10.42 -10.17
C THR A 212 7.43 -9.33 -10.95
N GLU A 213 6.25 -8.88 -10.51
CA GLU A 213 5.46 -7.81 -11.13
C GLU A 213 6.06 -6.43 -10.82
N TYR A 214 7.27 -6.18 -11.33
CA TYR A 214 8.07 -5.00 -11.00
C TYR A 214 7.45 -3.69 -11.47
N THR A 215 6.78 -3.69 -12.62
CA THR A 215 6.07 -2.50 -13.12
C THR A 215 4.91 -2.14 -12.19
N ALA A 216 4.10 -3.13 -11.76
CA ALA A 216 3.03 -2.90 -10.78
C ALA A 216 3.58 -2.42 -9.43
N ARG A 217 4.68 -3.01 -8.96
CA ARG A 217 5.36 -2.58 -7.73
C ARG A 217 5.84 -1.13 -7.83
N ALA A 218 6.45 -0.75 -8.95
CA ALA A 218 6.95 0.60 -9.17
C ALA A 218 5.80 1.62 -9.27
N TYR A 219 4.72 1.26 -9.98
CA TYR A 219 3.51 2.08 -10.06
C TYR A 219 2.88 2.32 -8.69
N ILE A 220 2.69 1.27 -7.89
CA ILE A 220 2.12 1.41 -6.54
C ILE A 220 3.08 2.09 -5.56
N ALA A 221 4.40 1.96 -5.71
CA ALA A 221 5.34 2.71 -4.88
C ALA A 221 5.15 4.24 -5.04
N TRP A 222 4.72 4.70 -6.22
CA TRP A 222 4.33 6.10 -6.43
C TRP A 222 2.87 6.38 -6.00
N PHE A 223 1.93 5.50 -6.37
CA PHE A 223 0.50 5.74 -6.16
C PHE A 223 0.05 5.60 -4.70
N GLY A 224 0.57 4.58 -3.99
CA GLY A 224 0.14 4.16 -2.66
C GLY A 224 1.18 3.28 -1.96
N TYR A 225 2.36 3.84 -1.68
CA TYR A 225 3.48 3.13 -1.07
C TYR A 225 3.06 2.34 0.19
N LEU A 226 3.57 1.10 0.30
CA LEU A 226 3.23 0.13 1.35
C LEU A 226 1.77 -0.39 1.30
N GLN A 227 1.19 -0.50 0.10
CA GLN A 227 -0.04 -1.25 -0.13
C GLN A 227 0.08 -2.66 0.48
N LEU A 228 -0.98 -3.07 1.16
CA LEU A 228 -1.09 -4.41 1.76
C LEU A 228 -1.43 -5.44 0.67
N ALA A 229 -1.05 -6.69 0.91
CA ALA A 229 -1.48 -7.82 0.09
C ALA A 229 -3.01 -7.88 0.07
N ASP A 230 -3.58 -8.34 -1.05
CA ASP A 230 -5.03 -8.28 -1.31
C ASP A 230 -5.85 -9.06 -0.27
N TYR A 231 -5.34 -10.20 0.21
CA TYR A 231 -5.98 -11.00 1.26
C TYR A 231 -6.05 -10.27 2.62
N VAL A 232 -5.26 -9.20 2.81
CA VAL A 232 -5.33 -8.35 4.01
C VAL A 232 -6.22 -7.15 3.77
N THR A 233 -6.08 -6.48 2.63
CA THR A 233 -6.90 -5.32 2.28
C THR A 233 -6.92 -5.11 0.77
N ALA A 234 -8.11 -4.92 0.21
CA ALA A 234 -8.31 -4.42 -1.14
C ALA A 234 -8.65 -2.92 -1.12
N TYR A 235 -8.20 -2.19 -2.14
CA TYR A 235 -8.50 -0.77 -2.33
C TYR A 235 -9.15 -0.54 -3.70
N PRO A 236 -10.43 -0.91 -3.88
CA PRO A 236 -11.17 -0.48 -5.06
C PRO A 236 -11.25 1.04 -5.09
N THR A 237 -10.98 1.61 -6.25
CA THR A 237 -11.04 3.06 -6.48
C THR A 237 -12.00 3.34 -7.62
N SER A 238 -12.84 4.36 -7.48
CA SER A 238 -13.84 4.70 -8.49
C SER A 238 -13.47 5.97 -9.23
N ASN A 239 -13.66 5.93 -10.55
CA ASN A 239 -13.60 7.09 -11.42
C ASN A 239 -14.97 7.73 -11.57
N ASP A 240 -14.99 9.02 -11.92
CA ASP A 240 -16.19 9.67 -12.44
C ASP A 240 -16.73 8.84 -13.63
N PRO A 241 -17.98 8.36 -13.57
CA PRO A 241 -18.56 7.52 -14.61
C PRO A 241 -18.71 8.23 -15.96
N THR A 242 -18.60 9.56 -15.99
CA THR A 242 -18.62 10.37 -17.23
C THR A 242 -17.26 10.41 -17.93
N LEU A 243 -16.18 9.99 -17.26
CA LEU A 243 -14.85 9.96 -17.85
C LEU A 243 -14.63 8.65 -18.63
N PRO A 244 -13.84 8.70 -19.72
CA PRO A 244 -13.50 7.49 -20.45
C PRO A 244 -12.71 6.53 -19.53
N PRO A 245 -12.86 5.21 -19.68
CA PRO A 245 -12.09 4.22 -18.90
C PRO A 245 -10.57 4.39 -19.00
N SER A 246 -10.09 5.02 -20.08
CA SER A 246 -8.67 5.35 -20.32
C SER A 246 -8.18 6.62 -19.59
N ALA A 247 -9.01 7.23 -18.74
CA ALA A 247 -8.58 8.37 -17.93
C ALA A 247 -7.38 7.98 -17.08
N THR A 248 -6.26 8.67 -17.31
CA THR A 248 -4.94 8.36 -16.72
C THR A 248 -4.86 8.62 -15.21
N ARG A 249 -5.97 9.08 -14.63
CA ARG A 249 -6.08 9.40 -13.22
C ARG A 249 -7.47 9.05 -12.71
N VAL A 250 -7.49 8.32 -11.59
CA VAL A 250 -8.71 8.16 -10.79
C VAL A 250 -9.18 9.53 -10.30
N MET A 251 -10.32 10.01 -10.80
CA MET A 251 -10.85 11.32 -10.45
C MET A 251 -12.37 11.29 -10.46
N MET A 252 -12.97 11.73 -9.37
CA MET A 252 -14.39 12.10 -9.29
C MET A 252 -14.52 13.61 -9.55
N ARG A 253 -15.52 14.05 -10.31
CA ARG A 253 -15.81 15.48 -10.50
C ARG A 253 -17.19 15.79 -9.97
N LEU A 254 -17.25 16.78 -9.09
CA LEU A 254 -18.49 17.19 -8.46
C LEU A 254 -18.63 18.70 -8.57
N ALA A 255 -19.59 19.18 -9.36
CA ALA A 255 -19.93 20.59 -9.33
C ALA A 255 -20.62 20.94 -8.00
N ALA A 256 -20.68 22.23 -7.66
CA ALA A 256 -21.27 22.72 -6.41
C ALA A 256 -22.76 22.34 -6.22
N THR A 257 -23.46 22.00 -7.31
CA THR A 257 -24.88 21.63 -7.30
C THR A 257 -25.12 20.14 -7.57
N GLU A 258 -24.06 19.34 -7.67
CA GLU A 258 -24.14 17.93 -8.01
C GLU A 258 -23.89 17.04 -6.78
N SER A 259 -24.31 15.79 -6.88
CA SER A 259 -24.10 14.80 -5.84
C SER A 259 -23.89 13.44 -6.48
N TYR A 260 -23.06 12.60 -5.85
CA TYR A 260 -22.97 11.18 -6.17
C TYR A 260 -23.81 10.39 -5.17
N ILE A 261 -24.61 9.47 -5.67
CA ILE A 261 -25.27 8.45 -4.86
C ILE A 261 -24.58 7.12 -5.15
N MET A 262 -23.86 6.61 -4.16
CA MET A 262 -23.28 5.27 -4.22
C MET A 262 -24.30 4.26 -3.71
N THR A 263 -24.66 3.31 -4.57
CA THR A 263 -25.60 2.23 -4.22
C THR A 263 -24.84 0.97 -3.87
N PHE A 264 -25.03 0.47 -2.66
CA PHE A 264 -24.56 -0.83 -2.23
C PHE A 264 -25.72 -1.82 -2.38
N SER A 265 -25.50 -2.95 -3.05
CA SER A 265 -26.51 -4.02 -3.15
C SER A 265 -26.73 -4.75 -1.83
N GLY A 266 -25.75 -4.64 -0.92
CA GLY A 266 -25.70 -5.28 0.38
C GLY A 266 -24.40 -4.89 1.10
N LYS A 267 -24.16 -5.48 2.26
CA LYS A 267 -22.94 -5.30 3.07
C LYS A 267 -21.73 -5.81 2.28
N PRO A 268 -20.64 -5.03 2.15
CA PRO A 268 -19.39 -5.53 1.56
C PRO A 268 -18.91 -6.82 2.25
N PRO A 269 -18.52 -7.86 1.50
CA PRO A 269 -18.22 -9.18 2.04
C PRO A 269 -16.80 -9.23 2.62
N VAL A 270 -16.60 -8.62 3.80
CA VAL A 270 -15.30 -8.55 4.49
C VAL A 270 -15.38 -9.19 5.87
N THR A 271 -14.31 -9.84 6.30
CA THR A 271 -14.17 -10.39 7.67
C THR A 271 -13.66 -9.35 8.67
N GLY A 272 -12.98 -8.30 8.16
CA GLY A 272 -12.46 -7.19 8.96
C GLY A 272 -13.45 -6.03 9.01
N CYS A 273 -13.15 -4.99 8.24
CA CYS A 273 -14.02 -3.82 8.08
C CYS A 273 -13.90 -3.24 6.69
N TRP A 274 -14.85 -2.38 6.34
CA TRP A 274 -14.78 -1.61 5.11
C TRP A 274 -15.04 -0.13 5.40
N SER A 275 -14.45 0.71 4.58
CA SER A 275 -14.69 2.14 4.60
C SER A 275 -14.63 2.70 3.19
N LEU A 276 -15.40 3.74 2.96
CA LEU A 276 -15.37 4.60 1.79
C LEU A 276 -14.85 5.97 2.21
N THR A 277 -13.81 6.43 1.54
CA THR A 277 -13.10 7.68 1.85
C THR A 277 -12.93 8.50 0.58
N ALA A 278 -13.26 9.79 0.65
CA ALA A 278 -13.04 10.72 -0.46
C ALA A 278 -11.72 11.48 -0.27
N TYR A 279 -10.92 11.54 -1.34
CA TYR A 279 -9.65 12.24 -1.37
C TYR A 279 -9.68 13.37 -2.40
N GLY A 280 -9.04 14.49 -2.05
CA GLY A 280 -8.83 15.59 -2.97
C GLY A 280 -7.76 15.26 -4.02
N ASN A 281 -7.56 16.20 -4.94
CA ASN A 281 -6.60 16.07 -6.05
C ASN A 281 -5.11 16.01 -5.64
N THR A 282 -4.79 16.02 -4.35
CA THR A 282 -3.44 15.84 -3.80
C THR A 282 -3.36 14.61 -2.89
N ASN A 283 -4.35 13.71 -2.93
CA ASN A 283 -4.48 12.54 -2.07
C ASN A 283 -4.60 12.86 -0.57
N HIS A 284 -4.97 14.10 -0.22
CA HIS A 284 -5.33 14.49 1.15
C HIS A 284 -6.84 14.35 1.38
N LEU A 285 -7.24 14.23 2.64
CA LEU A 285 -8.65 14.26 3.04
C LEU A 285 -9.29 15.59 2.66
N VAL A 286 -10.53 15.56 2.18
CA VAL A 286 -11.29 16.78 1.82
C VAL A 286 -11.84 17.44 3.08
N PRO A 287 -11.41 18.67 3.45
CA PRO A 287 -11.92 19.36 4.62
C PRO A 287 -13.44 19.57 4.56
N ASN A 288 -14.13 19.40 5.69
CA ASN A 288 -15.57 19.63 5.83
C ASN A 288 -15.93 19.94 7.29
N ASP A 289 -17.05 20.64 7.50
CA ASP A 289 -17.49 21.09 8.82
C ASP A 289 -17.96 19.94 9.73
N LEU A 290 -18.40 18.83 9.14
CA LEU A 290 -18.75 17.60 9.87
C LEU A 290 -17.51 16.92 10.47
N ARG A 291 -16.30 17.29 10.03
CA ARG A 291 -15.04 16.61 10.36
C ARG A 291 -15.13 15.10 10.13
N ARG A 292 -15.85 14.72 9.09
CA ARG A 292 -16.09 13.33 8.71
C ARG A 292 -15.40 13.07 7.39
N TYR A 293 -14.54 12.07 7.37
CA TYR A 293 -13.69 11.81 6.21
C TYR A 293 -13.89 10.41 5.63
N SER A 294 -14.61 9.53 6.33
CA SER A 294 -14.94 8.20 5.87
C SER A 294 -16.28 7.75 6.40
N LEU A 295 -16.98 6.92 5.63
CA LEU A 295 -18.16 6.17 6.04
C LEU A 295 -17.89 4.66 5.89
N GLY A 296 -18.45 3.82 6.75
CA GLY A 296 -18.17 2.39 6.72
C GLY A 296 -19.10 1.55 7.59
N ASP A 297 -18.69 0.32 7.85
CA ASP A 297 -19.38 -0.63 8.74
C ASP A 297 -19.58 -0.13 10.19
N ARG A 298 -18.80 0.86 10.61
CA ARG A 298 -18.88 1.48 11.94
C ARG A 298 -19.55 2.85 11.95
N SER A 299 -20.09 3.27 10.81
CA SER A 299 -20.88 4.49 10.71
C SER A 299 -22.35 4.18 10.99
N ASN A 300 -23.12 5.20 11.35
CA ASN A 300 -24.55 5.09 11.63
C ASN A 300 -25.38 5.02 10.33
N LEU A 301 -25.03 4.09 9.44
CA LEU A 301 -25.69 3.90 8.14
C LEU A 301 -27.06 3.27 8.34
N THR A 302 -28.04 3.71 7.55
CA THR A 302 -29.40 3.17 7.57
C THR A 302 -29.85 2.68 6.19
N TYR A 303 -30.77 1.73 6.19
CA TYR A 303 -31.55 1.39 5.01
C TYR A 303 -32.55 2.51 4.66
N ALA A 304 -33.21 2.38 3.51
CA ALA A 304 -34.19 3.36 3.03
C ALA A 304 -35.42 3.52 3.95
N ASP A 305 -35.73 2.53 4.78
CA ASP A 305 -36.80 2.55 5.78
C ASP A 305 -36.35 3.17 7.12
N GLY A 306 -35.10 3.61 7.25
CA GLY A 306 -34.52 4.19 8.46
C GLY A 306 -33.95 3.18 9.45
N ALA A 307 -34.08 1.87 9.20
CA ALA A 307 -33.47 0.86 10.06
C ALA A 307 -31.93 0.86 9.94
N PRO A 308 -31.15 0.72 11.03
CA PRO A 308 -29.70 0.66 10.96
C PRO A 308 -29.17 -0.55 10.17
N VAL A 309 -28.14 -0.36 9.35
CA VAL A 309 -27.58 -1.40 8.47
C VAL A 309 -26.90 -2.52 9.27
N TYR A 310 -26.25 -2.18 10.39
CA TYR A 310 -25.40 -3.11 11.15
C TYR A 310 -25.98 -3.52 12.51
N GLU A 311 -27.25 -3.21 12.79
CA GLU A 311 -27.92 -3.67 14.03
C GLU A 311 -28.38 -5.13 13.94
N ASP A 312 -28.91 -5.56 12.78
CA ASP A 312 -29.24 -6.95 12.49
C ASP A 312 -28.22 -7.55 11.51
N GLU A 313 -27.41 -8.50 11.99
CA GLU A 313 -26.42 -9.21 11.18
C GLU A 313 -27.05 -9.99 10.01
N ARG A 314 -28.30 -10.46 10.17
CA ARG A 314 -29.00 -11.27 9.15
C ARG A 314 -29.61 -10.41 8.05
N SER A 315 -29.83 -9.13 8.29
CA SER A 315 -30.32 -8.20 7.28
C SER A 315 -29.20 -7.90 6.30
N ASP A 316 -29.38 -8.26 5.03
CA ASP A 316 -28.52 -7.84 3.94
C ASP A 316 -29.39 -7.31 2.80
N ARG A 317 -29.44 -5.99 2.68
CA ARG A 317 -30.35 -5.27 1.79
C ARG A 317 -29.61 -4.08 1.17
N PRO A 318 -30.09 -3.54 0.05
CA PRO A 318 -29.48 -2.35 -0.52
C PRO A 318 -29.52 -1.14 0.41
N PHE A 319 -28.45 -0.36 0.41
CA PHE A 319 -28.36 0.93 1.11
C PHE A 319 -27.57 1.92 0.25
N LEU A 320 -27.68 3.21 0.58
CA LEU A 320 -27.13 4.31 -0.22
C LEU A 320 -26.16 5.14 0.62
N ILE A 321 -25.12 5.68 -0.03
CA ILE A 321 -24.26 6.72 0.53
C ILE A 321 -24.32 7.93 -0.40
N LEU A 322 -24.57 9.12 0.16
CA LEU A 322 -24.54 10.39 -0.56
C LEU A 322 -23.18 11.06 -0.38
N ILE A 323 -22.57 11.47 -1.50
CA ILE A 323 -21.40 12.35 -1.51
C ILE A 323 -21.79 13.64 -2.20
N GLN A 324 -21.71 14.76 -1.48
CA GLN A 324 -22.09 16.08 -1.95
C GLN A 324 -21.13 17.16 -1.42
N PRO A 325 -21.14 18.37 -1.99
CA PRO A 325 -20.43 19.52 -1.43
C PRO A 325 -20.80 19.78 0.03
N ALA A 326 -19.81 20.14 0.85
CA ALA A 326 -19.98 20.26 2.30
C ALA A 326 -20.91 21.39 2.75
N ASP A 327 -21.16 22.37 1.87
CA ASP A 327 -22.04 23.51 2.08
C ASP A 327 -23.52 23.24 1.70
N MET A 328 -23.82 22.04 1.19
CA MET A 328 -25.18 21.63 0.87
C MET A 328 -25.89 21.03 2.10
N VAL A 329 -27.07 21.56 2.43
CA VAL A 329 -27.93 20.98 3.47
C VAL A 329 -28.54 19.69 2.92
N SER A 330 -28.20 18.55 3.53
CA SER A 330 -28.86 17.28 3.21
C SER A 330 -30.35 17.34 3.59
N SER A 331 -31.22 16.77 2.74
CA SER A 331 -32.63 16.60 3.11
C SER A 331 -32.75 15.62 4.29
N SER A 332 -33.82 15.73 5.07
CA SER A 332 -34.07 14.93 6.27
C SER A 332 -34.06 13.40 6.07
N ASN A 333 -34.09 12.94 4.82
CA ASN A 333 -34.08 11.51 4.46
C ASN A 333 -32.67 10.92 4.35
N TRP A 334 -31.63 11.75 4.43
CA TRP A 334 -30.23 11.34 4.44
C TRP A 334 -29.72 11.41 5.88
N THR A 335 -30.01 10.34 6.62
CA THR A 335 -29.55 10.13 7.99
C THR A 335 -28.03 9.95 8.02
N ASP A 336 -27.33 10.88 8.68
CA ASP A 336 -25.90 10.79 8.96
C ASP A 336 -24.99 10.56 7.74
N ASN A 337 -25.28 11.19 6.58
CA ASN A 337 -24.34 11.26 5.44
C ASN A 337 -23.38 12.45 5.56
#